data_AF-A0A1H4GA54-F1
#
_entry.id   AF-A0A1H4GA54-F1
#
_cell.length_a   1.000
_cell.length_b   1.000
_cell.length_c   1.000
_cell.angle_alpha   90.00
_cell.angle_beta   90.00
_cell.angle_gamma   90.00
#
_symmetry.space_group_name_H-M   'P 1'
#
loop_
_entity.id
_entity.type
_entity.pdbx_description
1 polymer ?
#
loop_
_entity_poly.entity_id
_entity_poly.type
_entity_poly.pdbx_seq_one_letter_code
_entity_poly.pdbx_strand_id
1 'polypeptide(L)'
;MKKLILLLLISLSSFAQNDDYSKLNKEDLITKINSKNKEILQLKTIIKETNETFLRELFKNKYVLDTNYFKDTELANDDNTKKFENSTILLNSILADESTSEEDKKLGRKALDFNVNYLTLFQIKKTLFYQKHDEIKVTEAIKNIDNLPLLEEDSKLHKEKTNIKAFLSNYKGNSCALKKQLDQYRTNPDQSTTFKQVYTKLESNPHYKDYPYLIEIIKKIKSNVNLYTADDLGPCEVETAAVPINTSTTENSKTVEKEVNKTDVIKVEKSKPEENKTAKKQ
;
A
#
# COMPACT_ATOMS: atom_id res chain seq x y z
N MET A 1 -32.32 15.80 -6.13
CA MET A 1 -32.21 14.32 -6.11
C MET A 1 -33.56 13.61 -6.17
N LYS A 2 -34.43 13.58 -5.14
CA LYS A 2 -35.67 12.77 -5.15
C LYS A 2 -36.61 12.96 -6.37
N LYS A 3 -36.69 14.16 -6.96
CA LYS A 3 -37.58 14.45 -8.11
C LYS A 3 -37.13 13.87 -9.47
N LEU A 4 -35.82 13.65 -9.69
CA LEU A 4 -35.33 13.20 -11.00
C LEU A 4 -35.45 11.67 -11.16
N ILE A 5 -35.15 10.92 -10.10
CA ILE A 5 -35.35 9.46 -10.04
C ILE A 5 -36.85 9.11 -10.15
N LEU A 6 -37.74 9.96 -9.63
CA LEU A 6 -39.18 9.76 -9.72
C LEU A 6 -39.69 9.84 -11.18
N LEU A 7 -39.17 10.76 -11.99
CA LEU A 7 -39.51 10.88 -13.42
C LEU A 7 -39.06 9.66 -14.24
N LEU A 8 -37.93 9.05 -13.89
CA LEU A 8 -37.38 7.85 -14.55
C LEU A 8 -38.11 6.54 -14.16
N LEU A 9 -38.79 6.51 -13.01
CA LEU A 9 -39.63 5.38 -12.60
C LEU A 9 -41.06 5.48 -13.16
N ILE A 10 -41.62 6.69 -13.31
CA ILE A 10 -42.97 6.90 -13.84
C ILE A 10 -43.06 6.51 -15.34
N SER A 11 -41.98 6.65 -16.12
CA SER A 11 -41.94 6.22 -17.52
C SER A 11 -41.91 4.69 -17.71
N LEU A 12 -41.39 3.94 -16.72
CA LEU A 12 -41.37 2.46 -16.76
C LEU A 12 -42.74 1.85 -16.48
N SER A 13 -43.58 2.48 -15.64
CA SER A 13 -44.95 2.01 -15.38
C SER A 13 -45.87 2.04 -16.62
N SER A 14 -45.54 2.84 -17.64
CA SER A 14 -46.31 2.90 -18.90
C SER A 14 -46.00 1.74 -19.87
N PHE A 15 -44.93 0.97 -19.64
CA PHE A 15 -44.60 -0.20 -20.46
C PHE A 15 -45.43 -1.45 -20.14
N ALA A 16 -46.14 -1.45 -19.01
CA ALA A 16 -47.04 -2.52 -18.60
C ALA A 16 -48.51 -2.27 -19.03
N GLN A 17 -48.73 -1.77 -20.24
CA GLN A 17 -50.06 -1.85 -20.86
C GLN A 17 -50.33 -3.32 -21.22
N ASN A 18 -51.41 -3.86 -20.63
CA ASN A 18 -51.79 -5.26 -20.74
C ASN A 18 -52.47 -5.53 -22.10
N ASP A 19 -51.69 -5.41 -23.17
CA ASP A 19 -52.08 -5.71 -24.54
C ASP A 19 -52.44 -7.19 -24.68
N ASP A 20 -53.68 -7.49 -25.06
CA ASP A 20 -54.13 -8.85 -25.35
C ASP A 20 -53.65 -9.30 -26.73
N TYR A 21 -52.37 -9.70 -26.80
CA TYR A 21 -51.71 -10.16 -28.03
C TYR A 21 -52.36 -11.40 -28.66
N SER A 22 -53.24 -12.11 -27.95
CA SER A 22 -53.94 -13.30 -28.49
C SER A 22 -54.94 -12.98 -29.61
N LYS A 23 -55.34 -11.71 -29.75
CA LYS A 23 -56.34 -11.24 -30.72
C LYS A 23 -55.75 -10.58 -31.97
N LEU A 24 -54.43 -10.40 -32.05
CA LEU A 24 -53.77 -9.76 -33.19
C LEU A 24 -53.44 -10.80 -34.27
N ASN A 25 -53.65 -10.43 -35.53
CA ASN A 25 -53.16 -11.26 -36.63
C ASN A 25 -51.62 -11.17 -36.74
N LYS A 26 -51.01 -12.04 -37.54
CA LYS A 26 -49.55 -12.15 -37.66
C LYS A 26 -48.88 -10.85 -38.15
N GLU A 27 -49.53 -10.11 -39.04
CA GLU A 27 -49.01 -8.88 -39.65
C GLU A 27 -49.08 -7.69 -38.66
N ASP A 28 -50.18 -7.58 -37.92
CA ASP A 28 -50.33 -6.61 -36.83
C ASP A 28 -49.32 -6.90 -35.71
N LEU A 29 -49.09 -8.17 -35.37
CA LEU A 29 -48.12 -8.58 -34.35
C LEU A 29 -46.69 -8.20 -34.76
N ILE A 30 -46.31 -8.45 -36.02
CA ILE A 30 -45.00 -8.04 -36.57
C ILE A 30 -44.86 -6.52 -36.56
N THR A 31 -45.91 -5.79 -36.96
CA THR A 31 -45.92 -4.32 -36.97
C THR A 31 -45.75 -3.75 -35.56
N LYS A 32 -46.43 -4.33 -34.56
CA LYS A 32 -46.34 -3.92 -33.16
C LYS A 32 -44.97 -4.24 -32.53
N ILE A 33 -44.39 -5.40 -32.85
CA ILE A 33 -43.01 -5.76 -32.46
C ILE A 33 -42.00 -4.78 -33.07
N ASN A 34 -42.12 -4.47 -34.36
CA ASN A 34 -41.23 -3.51 -35.04
C ASN A 34 -41.35 -2.10 -34.46
N SER A 35 -42.57 -1.66 -34.11
CA SER A 35 -42.81 -0.41 -33.40
C SER A 35 -42.13 -0.38 -32.03
N LYS A 36 -42.32 -1.43 -31.21
CA LYS A 36 -41.67 -1.55 -29.88
C LYS A 36 -40.14 -1.64 -29.97
N ASN A 37 -39.59 -2.33 -30.98
CA ASN A 37 -38.14 -2.34 -31.22
C ASN A 37 -37.60 -0.95 -31.59
N LYS A 38 -38.34 -0.18 -32.40
CA LYS A 38 -37.98 1.21 -32.72
C LYS A 38 -38.01 2.11 -31.48
N GLU A 39 -39.02 1.97 -30.62
CA GLU A 39 -39.12 2.67 -29.34
C GLU A 39 -37.94 2.34 -28.41
N ILE A 40 -37.58 1.06 -28.28
CA ILE A 40 -36.41 0.61 -27.50
C ILE A 40 -35.10 1.20 -28.04
N LEU A 41 -34.93 1.25 -29.37
CA LEU A 41 -33.75 1.86 -29.99
C LEU A 41 -33.69 3.37 -29.72
N GLN A 42 -34.81 4.08 -29.83
CA GLN A 42 -34.90 5.51 -29.50
C GLN A 42 -34.56 5.77 -28.02
N LEU A 43 -35.10 4.98 -27.09
CA LEU A 43 -34.79 5.10 -25.67
C LEU A 43 -33.31 4.84 -25.38
N LYS A 44 -32.69 3.83 -26.01
CA LYS A 44 -31.24 3.58 -25.90
C LYS A 44 -30.42 4.76 -26.40
N THR A 45 -30.82 5.38 -27.51
CA THR A 45 -30.15 6.58 -28.05
C THR A 45 -30.26 7.76 -27.09
N ILE A 46 -31.47 8.09 -26.60
CA ILE A 46 -31.70 9.17 -25.63
C ILE A 46 -30.89 8.95 -24.34
N ILE A 47 -30.86 7.72 -23.82
CA ILE A 47 -30.06 7.36 -22.64
C ILE A 47 -28.56 7.58 -22.91
N LYS A 48 -28.06 7.19 -24.09
CA LYS A 48 -26.66 7.43 -24.49
C LYS A 48 -26.35 8.93 -24.53
N GLU A 49 -27.12 9.71 -25.27
CA GLU A 49 -26.92 11.16 -25.46
C GLU A 49 -27.02 11.93 -24.13
N THR A 50 -27.99 11.57 -23.28
CA THR A 50 -28.18 12.17 -21.95
C THR A 50 -26.99 11.85 -21.04
N ASN A 51 -26.53 10.59 -21.02
CA ASN A 51 -25.38 10.19 -20.23
C ASN A 51 -24.09 10.85 -20.72
N GLU A 52 -23.86 10.92 -22.04
CA GLU A 52 -22.70 11.60 -22.61
C GLU A 52 -22.67 13.08 -22.20
N THR A 53 -23.77 13.80 -22.39
CA THR A 53 -23.92 15.20 -21.96
C THR A 53 -23.61 15.36 -20.47
N PHE A 54 -24.24 14.54 -19.61
CA PHE A 54 -24.08 14.61 -18.16
C PHE A 54 -22.64 14.29 -17.69
N LEU A 55 -22.00 13.28 -18.28
CA LEU A 55 -20.62 12.91 -17.97
C LEU A 55 -19.66 14.01 -18.43
N ARG A 56 -19.87 14.60 -19.61
CA ARG A 56 -19.09 15.76 -20.11
C ARG A 56 -19.22 16.97 -19.19
N GLU A 57 -20.43 17.30 -18.73
CA GLU A 57 -20.65 18.38 -17.75
C GLU A 57 -19.95 18.10 -16.42
N LEU A 58 -20.08 16.90 -15.86
CA LEU A 58 -19.38 16.52 -14.63
C LEU A 58 -17.86 16.60 -14.77
N PHE A 59 -17.30 16.15 -15.90
CA PHE A 59 -15.88 16.26 -16.21
C PHE A 59 -15.43 17.73 -16.25
N LYS A 60 -16.14 18.57 -17.01
CA LYS A 60 -15.80 20.00 -17.15
C LYS A 60 -15.88 20.72 -15.81
N ASN A 61 -16.97 20.55 -15.07
CA ASN A 61 -17.15 21.16 -13.76
C ASN A 61 -16.05 20.76 -12.75
N LYS A 62 -15.59 19.51 -12.79
CA LYS A 62 -14.65 18.97 -11.81
C LYS A 62 -13.17 19.19 -12.16
N TYR A 63 -12.81 19.24 -13.45
CA TYR A 63 -11.39 19.25 -13.87
C TYR A 63 -11.01 20.41 -14.80
N VAL A 64 -11.97 21.02 -15.51
CA VAL A 64 -11.71 22.15 -16.42
C VAL A 64 -11.99 23.49 -15.72
N LEU A 65 -13.12 23.59 -15.01
CA LEU A 65 -13.52 24.82 -14.31
C LEU A 65 -12.87 24.96 -12.92
N ASP A 66 -12.66 23.85 -12.21
CA ASP A 66 -11.86 23.83 -10.98
C ASP A 66 -10.37 23.73 -11.32
N THR A 67 -9.77 24.90 -11.60
CA THR A 67 -8.34 25.02 -11.94
C THR A 67 -7.40 24.61 -10.82
N ASN A 68 -7.87 24.55 -9.57
CA ASN A 68 -7.09 24.21 -8.40
C ASN A 68 -7.24 22.74 -7.97
N TYR A 69 -8.11 21.95 -8.62
CA TYR A 69 -8.42 20.57 -8.24
C TYR A 69 -7.19 19.72 -7.90
N PHE A 70 -6.17 19.72 -8.78
CA PHE A 70 -4.94 18.93 -8.61
C PHE A 70 -4.00 19.48 -7.54
N LYS A 71 -4.07 20.78 -7.27
CA LYS A 71 -3.23 21.47 -6.30
C LYS A 71 -3.77 21.28 -4.89
N ASP A 72 -5.07 21.53 -4.71
CA ASP A 72 -5.70 21.67 -3.40
C ASP A 72 -6.36 20.40 -2.86
N THR A 73 -6.57 19.37 -3.69
CA THR A 73 -7.11 18.08 -3.22
C THR A 73 -6.10 17.35 -2.34
N GLU A 74 -6.47 17.16 -1.07
CA GLU A 74 -5.69 16.47 -0.03
C GLU A 74 -6.09 15.00 0.10
N LEU A 75 -5.19 14.18 0.64
CA LEU A 75 -5.49 12.80 1.04
C LEU A 75 -6.37 12.81 2.30
N ALA A 76 -7.67 12.51 2.15
CA ALA A 76 -8.61 12.60 3.24
C ALA A 76 -8.29 11.63 4.41
N ASN A 77 -8.81 11.95 5.59
CA ASN A 77 -8.81 11.02 6.72
C ASN A 77 -9.97 10.03 6.65
N ASP A 78 -11.13 10.45 6.14
CA ASP A 78 -12.29 9.59 5.93
C ASP A 78 -12.21 8.78 4.62
N ASP A 79 -12.90 7.64 4.58
CA ASP A 79 -12.89 6.72 3.44
C ASP A 79 -13.70 7.25 2.24
N ASN A 80 -13.00 8.01 1.40
CA ASN A 80 -13.52 8.59 0.17
C ASN A 80 -13.19 7.74 -1.08
N THR A 81 -12.72 6.50 -0.94
CA THR A 81 -12.31 5.61 -2.05
C THR A 81 -13.35 5.56 -3.18
N LYS A 82 -14.62 5.28 -2.84
CA LYS A 82 -15.75 5.24 -3.79
C LYS A 82 -15.94 6.51 -4.62
N LYS A 83 -15.60 7.69 -4.09
CA LYS A 83 -15.66 8.96 -4.85
C LYS A 83 -14.61 8.97 -5.96
N PHE A 84 -13.41 8.44 -5.68
CA PHE A 84 -12.32 8.34 -6.64
C PHE A 84 -12.54 7.18 -7.63
N GLU A 85 -13.06 6.04 -7.20
CA GLU A 85 -13.47 4.93 -8.08
C GLU A 85 -14.53 5.38 -9.10
N ASN A 86 -15.61 6.03 -8.63
CA ASN A 86 -16.64 6.59 -9.52
C ASN A 86 -16.06 7.68 -10.45
N SER A 87 -15.09 8.46 -9.95
CA SER A 87 -14.38 9.46 -10.77
C SER A 87 -13.52 8.79 -11.85
N THR A 88 -12.91 7.64 -11.58
CA THR A 88 -12.17 6.84 -12.55
C THR A 88 -13.08 6.26 -13.64
N ILE A 89 -14.29 5.81 -13.28
CA ILE A 89 -15.29 5.38 -14.28
C ILE A 89 -15.65 6.54 -15.22
N LEU A 90 -15.97 7.73 -14.67
CA LEU A 90 -16.21 8.95 -15.44
C LEU A 90 -15.05 9.27 -16.40
N LEU A 91 -13.81 9.25 -15.90
CA LEU A 91 -12.62 9.54 -16.71
C LEU A 91 -12.42 8.53 -17.83
N ASN A 92 -12.61 7.24 -17.56
CA ASN A 92 -12.54 6.20 -18.58
C ASN A 92 -13.62 6.38 -19.66
N SER A 93 -14.83 6.83 -19.30
CA SER A 93 -15.86 7.19 -20.30
C SER A 93 -15.45 8.37 -21.18
N ILE A 94 -14.85 9.43 -20.60
CA ILE A 94 -14.36 10.59 -21.35
C ILE A 94 -13.20 10.22 -22.30
N LEU A 95 -12.32 9.31 -21.87
CA LEU A 95 -11.18 8.82 -22.66
C LEU A 95 -11.58 7.84 -23.77
N ALA A 96 -12.64 7.06 -23.58
CA ALA A 96 -13.17 6.13 -24.58
C ALA A 96 -14.03 6.80 -25.65
N ASP A 97 -14.47 8.04 -25.42
CA ASP A 97 -15.28 8.80 -26.36
C ASP A 97 -14.40 9.50 -27.40
N GLU A 98 -14.50 9.03 -28.65
CA GLU A 98 -13.75 9.53 -29.80
C GLU A 98 -13.99 11.03 -30.07
N SER A 99 -15.17 11.56 -29.71
CA SER A 99 -15.55 12.97 -29.93
C SER A 99 -15.02 13.93 -28.86
N THR A 100 -14.37 13.43 -27.80
CA THR A 100 -13.63 14.25 -26.83
C THR A 100 -12.38 14.85 -27.46
N SER A 101 -12.09 16.13 -27.17
CA SER A 101 -10.87 16.80 -27.66
C SER A 101 -9.59 16.20 -27.06
N GLU A 102 -8.44 16.40 -27.72
CA GLU A 102 -7.17 15.88 -27.19
C GLU A 102 -6.70 16.61 -25.93
N GLU A 103 -7.12 17.86 -25.74
CA GLU A 103 -6.93 18.62 -24.50
C GLU A 103 -7.71 17.97 -23.35
N ASP A 104 -9.00 17.69 -23.54
CA ASP A 104 -9.85 17.03 -22.54
C ASP A 104 -9.36 15.59 -22.28
N LYS A 105 -8.89 14.85 -23.29
CA LYS A 105 -8.26 13.53 -23.10
C LYS A 105 -6.94 13.63 -22.33
N LYS A 106 -6.10 14.65 -22.58
CA LYS A 106 -4.85 14.87 -21.83
C LYS A 106 -5.14 15.19 -20.36
N LEU A 107 -6.13 16.05 -20.11
CA LEU A 107 -6.60 16.36 -18.76
C LEU A 107 -7.23 15.13 -18.08
N GLY A 108 -7.96 14.31 -18.83
CA GLY A 108 -8.52 13.04 -18.36
C GLY A 108 -7.46 12.04 -17.94
N ARG A 109 -6.37 11.90 -18.71
CA ARG A 109 -5.18 11.10 -18.33
C ARG A 109 -4.54 11.63 -17.04
N LYS A 110 -4.28 12.94 -16.94
CA LYS A 110 -3.76 13.57 -15.71
C LYS A 110 -4.65 13.28 -14.48
N ALA A 111 -5.96 13.33 -14.65
CA ALA A 111 -6.91 13.01 -13.58
C ALA A 111 -6.95 11.53 -13.21
N LEU A 112 -6.71 10.63 -14.16
CA LEU A 112 -6.58 9.20 -13.91
C LEU A 112 -5.33 8.92 -13.07
N ASP A 113 -4.19 9.48 -13.46
CA ASP A 113 -2.91 9.38 -12.73
C ASP A 113 -3.00 9.94 -11.29
N PHE A 114 -3.75 11.04 -11.11
CA PHE A 114 -4.06 11.60 -9.79
C PHE A 114 -4.92 10.64 -8.95
N ASN A 115 -5.98 10.05 -9.53
CA ASN A 115 -6.82 9.09 -8.81
C ASN A 115 -6.04 7.82 -8.42
N VAL A 116 -5.14 7.33 -9.28
CA VAL A 116 -4.26 6.18 -8.99
C VAL A 116 -3.35 6.49 -7.79
N ASN A 117 -2.68 7.64 -7.80
CA ASN A 117 -1.90 8.09 -6.63
C ASN A 117 -2.76 8.15 -5.36
N TYR A 118 -3.93 8.78 -5.43
CA TYR A 118 -4.82 8.92 -4.27
C TYR A 118 -5.21 7.56 -3.67
N LEU A 119 -5.72 6.64 -4.49
CA LEU A 119 -6.22 5.35 -4.03
C LEU A 119 -5.11 4.48 -3.41
N THR A 120 -3.93 4.44 -4.03
CA THR A 120 -2.79 3.69 -3.50
C THR A 120 -2.27 4.28 -2.19
N LEU A 121 -2.11 5.61 -2.10
CA LEU A 121 -1.65 6.27 -0.87
C LEU A 121 -2.66 6.13 0.27
N PHE A 122 -3.96 6.22 -0.03
CA PHE A 122 -5.02 6.00 0.96
C PHE A 122 -4.98 4.58 1.52
N GLN A 123 -4.84 3.57 0.65
CA GLN A 123 -4.75 2.19 1.08
C GLN A 123 -3.50 1.93 1.94
N ILE A 124 -2.34 2.49 1.58
CA ILE A 124 -1.09 2.39 2.36
C ILE A 124 -1.25 3.03 3.75
N LYS A 125 -1.84 4.24 3.82
CA LYS A 125 -2.12 4.94 5.10
C LYS A 125 -3.07 4.11 5.98
N LYS A 126 -4.08 3.47 5.39
CA LYS A 126 -5.06 2.62 6.09
C LYS A 126 -4.47 1.31 6.61
N THR A 127 -3.51 0.70 5.89
CA THR A 127 -2.97 -0.62 6.26
C THR A 127 -1.72 -0.57 7.12
N LEU A 128 -0.78 0.35 6.88
CA LEU A 128 0.57 0.27 7.49
C LEU A 128 0.81 1.20 8.69
N PHE A 129 0.06 2.29 8.84
CA PHE A 129 0.37 3.30 9.87
C PHE A 129 -0.03 2.86 11.30
N TYR A 130 -0.97 1.92 11.39
CA TYR A 130 -1.57 1.42 12.63
C TYR A 130 -1.20 -0.04 12.93
N GLN A 131 -0.15 -0.57 12.29
CA GLN A 131 0.30 -1.95 12.45
C GLN A 131 1.75 -2.01 12.93
N LYS A 132 2.11 -3.14 13.56
CA LYS A 132 3.51 -3.48 13.85
C LYS A 132 4.33 -3.47 12.56
N HIS A 133 5.64 -3.15 12.66
CA HIS A 133 6.54 -3.16 11.52
C HIS A 133 6.50 -4.50 10.77
N ASP A 134 6.08 -4.45 9.52
CA ASP A 134 6.10 -5.55 8.56
C ASP A 134 7.02 -5.12 7.42
N GLU A 135 8.30 -5.53 7.51
CA GLU A 135 9.36 -5.06 6.62
C GLU A 135 9.11 -5.42 5.15
N ILE A 136 8.46 -6.57 4.90
CA ILE A 136 8.07 -7.01 3.56
C ILE A 136 7.01 -6.06 2.99
N LYS A 137 5.91 -5.84 3.72
CA LYS A 137 4.85 -4.92 3.26
C LYS A 137 5.31 -3.46 3.17
N VAL A 138 6.20 -3.02 4.06
CA VAL A 138 6.78 -1.66 4.02
C VAL A 138 7.66 -1.50 2.79
N THR A 139 8.52 -2.47 2.49
CA THR A 139 9.37 -2.46 1.28
C THR A 139 8.52 -2.47 0.00
N GLU A 140 7.49 -3.32 -0.04
CA GLU A 140 6.54 -3.38 -1.15
C GLU A 140 5.75 -2.08 -1.31
N ALA A 141 5.30 -1.45 -0.22
CA ALA A 141 4.61 -0.17 -0.26
C ALA A 141 5.50 0.97 -0.75
N ILE A 142 6.78 1.04 -0.32
CA ILE A 142 7.75 2.03 -0.82
C ILE A 142 7.97 1.82 -2.32
N LYS A 143 8.19 0.58 -2.77
CA LYS A 143 8.31 0.24 -4.20
C LYS A 143 7.06 0.62 -4.98
N ASN A 144 5.86 0.41 -4.43
CA ASN A 144 4.61 0.80 -5.07
C ASN A 144 4.49 2.32 -5.19
N ILE A 145 4.87 3.08 -4.17
CA ILE A 145 4.91 4.56 -4.21
C ILE A 145 5.88 5.07 -5.28
N ASP A 146 7.04 4.42 -5.44
CA ASP A 146 8.06 4.83 -6.42
C ASP A 146 7.66 4.54 -7.86
N ASN A 147 6.74 3.59 -8.08
CA ASN A 147 6.16 3.31 -9.40
C ASN A 147 4.86 4.10 -9.67
N LEU A 148 4.35 4.89 -8.72
CA LEU A 148 3.15 5.72 -8.93
C LEU A 148 3.44 6.89 -9.89
N PRO A 149 2.49 7.27 -10.77
CA PRO A 149 2.62 8.42 -11.67
C PRO A 149 3.11 9.70 -10.98
N LEU A 150 3.83 10.53 -11.72
CA LEU A 150 4.31 11.83 -11.23
C LEU A 150 3.14 12.78 -10.96
N LEU A 151 3.25 13.55 -9.88
CA LEU A 151 2.32 14.59 -9.48
C LEU A 151 3.06 15.93 -9.52
N GLU A 152 2.31 17.02 -9.72
CA GLU A 152 2.83 18.39 -9.68
C GLU A 152 3.42 18.71 -8.29
N GLU A 153 4.62 19.31 -8.25
CA GLU A 153 5.40 19.47 -7.00
C GLU A 153 4.69 20.31 -5.93
N ASP A 154 3.86 21.27 -6.36
CA ASP A 154 3.10 22.13 -5.45
C ASP A 154 1.79 21.48 -4.96
N SER A 155 1.38 20.36 -5.56
CA SER A 155 0.21 19.57 -5.16
C SER A 155 0.31 19.08 -3.72
N LYS A 156 -0.78 19.21 -2.98
CA LYS A 156 -0.87 18.66 -1.62
C LYS A 156 -0.80 17.12 -1.63
N LEU A 157 -1.32 16.44 -2.65
CA LEU A 157 -1.19 14.99 -2.77
C LEU A 157 0.26 14.56 -3.06
N HIS A 158 1.04 15.38 -3.77
CA HIS A 158 2.49 15.14 -3.92
C HIS A 158 3.22 15.24 -2.58
N LYS A 159 2.89 16.24 -1.76
CA LYS A 159 3.44 16.39 -0.40
C LYS A 159 3.09 15.18 0.47
N GLU A 160 1.84 14.71 0.42
CA GLU A 160 1.43 13.49 1.12
C GLU A 160 2.14 12.22 0.61
N LYS A 161 2.37 12.08 -0.71
CA LYS A 161 3.18 10.99 -1.28
C LYS A 161 4.58 10.95 -0.65
N THR A 162 5.22 12.11 -0.57
CA THR A 162 6.56 12.28 0.02
C THR A 162 6.55 12.04 1.54
N ASN A 163 5.56 12.56 2.26
CA ASN A 163 5.37 12.33 3.70
C ASN A 163 5.19 10.83 4.02
N ILE A 164 4.33 10.13 3.27
CA ILE A 164 4.08 8.70 3.44
C ILE A 164 5.33 7.88 3.13
N LYS A 165 6.07 8.20 2.06
CA LYS A 165 7.35 7.52 1.76
C LYS A 165 8.35 7.71 2.90
N ALA A 166 8.54 8.95 3.37
CA ALA A 166 9.46 9.25 4.47
C ALA A 166 9.05 8.56 5.79
N PHE A 167 7.75 8.52 6.10
CA PHE A 167 7.21 7.77 7.23
C PHE A 167 7.60 6.29 7.19
N LEU A 168 7.36 5.63 6.04
CA LEU A 168 7.66 4.21 5.85
C LEU A 168 9.16 3.91 5.98
N SER A 169 10.02 4.71 5.33
CA SER A 169 11.48 4.56 5.40
C SER A 169 12.02 4.71 6.82
N ASN A 170 11.48 5.65 7.61
CA ASN A 170 11.96 5.95 8.95
C ASN A 170 11.39 5.03 10.04
N TYR A 171 10.34 4.24 9.74
CA TYR A 171 9.65 3.42 10.72
C TYR A 171 10.57 2.42 11.43
N LYS A 172 11.43 1.69 10.70
CA LYS A 172 12.35 0.68 11.30
C LYS A 172 13.30 1.34 12.31
N GLY A 173 13.89 2.47 11.93
CA GLY A 173 14.77 3.27 12.78
C GLY A 173 14.06 3.78 14.04
N ASN A 174 12.88 4.38 13.89
CA ASN A 174 12.12 4.96 15.01
C ASN A 174 11.57 3.87 15.95
N SER A 175 11.12 2.73 15.42
CA SER A 175 10.74 1.55 16.20
C SER A 175 11.92 1.03 17.03
N CYS A 176 13.11 0.95 16.45
CA CYS A 176 14.31 0.52 17.18
C CYS A 176 14.79 1.55 18.22
N ALA A 177 14.72 2.85 17.90
CA ALA A 177 15.02 3.91 18.85
C ALA A 177 14.08 3.87 20.06
N LEU A 178 12.77 3.70 19.82
CA LEU A 178 11.78 3.53 20.89
C LEU A 178 12.08 2.27 21.71
N LYS A 179 12.34 1.12 21.07
CA LYS A 179 12.67 -0.13 21.76
C LYS A 179 13.84 0.04 22.73
N LYS A 180 14.93 0.66 22.30
CA LYS A 180 16.11 0.96 23.16
C LYS A 180 15.74 1.83 24.37
N GLN A 181 14.89 2.85 24.19
CA GLN A 181 14.43 3.70 25.29
C GLN A 181 13.51 2.95 26.26
N LEU A 182 12.55 2.16 25.74
CA LEU A 182 11.66 1.35 26.57
C LEU A 182 12.43 0.30 27.38
N ASP A 183 13.36 -0.42 26.74
CA ASP A 183 14.18 -1.45 27.39
C ASP A 183 15.10 -0.85 28.46
N GLN A 184 15.64 0.37 28.26
CA GLN A 184 16.33 1.13 29.32
C GLN A 184 15.40 1.42 30.50
N TYR A 185 14.19 1.94 30.26
CA TYR A 185 13.23 2.26 31.33
C TYR A 185 12.75 1.01 32.09
N ARG A 186 12.64 -0.16 31.44
CA ARG A 186 12.24 -1.43 32.08
C ARG A 186 13.20 -1.93 33.17
N THR A 187 14.46 -1.48 33.18
CA THR A 187 15.46 -1.96 34.16
C THR A 187 15.16 -1.56 35.60
N ASN A 188 14.18 -0.68 35.83
CA ASN A 188 13.68 -0.37 37.18
C ASN A 188 12.13 -0.34 37.16
N PRO A 189 11.43 -1.35 37.72
CA PRO A 189 9.99 -1.57 37.50
C PRO A 189 9.06 -0.67 38.34
N ASP A 190 9.58 0.39 38.98
CA ASP A 190 8.79 1.29 39.81
C ASP A 190 7.73 2.07 39.00
N GLN A 191 6.46 1.88 39.34
CA GLN A 191 5.29 2.54 38.71
C GLN A 191 4.95 3.91 39.33
N SER A 192 5.87 4.50 40.11
CA SER A 192 5.69 5.80 40.77
C SER A 192 5.34 6.95 39.80
N THR A 193 4.87 8.07 40.38
CA THR A 193 4.49 9.29 39.66
C THR A 193 5.59 9.75 38.69
N THR A 194 6.86 9.60 39.09
CA THR A 194 8.04 9.93 38.28
C THR A 194 8.12 9.10 36.99
N PHE A 195 7.83 7.79 37.06
CA PHE A 195 7.87 6.88 35.92
C PHE A 195 6.74 7.18 34.92
N LYS A 196 5.53 7.48 35.42
CA LYS A 196 4.40 7.92 34.57
C LYS A 196 4.66 9.25 33.86
N GLN A 197 5.45 10.15 34.47
CA GLN A 197 5.90 11.38 33.81
C GLN A 197 6.89 11.12 32.66
N VAL A 198 7.78 10.12 32.78
CA VAL A 198 8.71 9.73 31.70
C VAL A 198 7.93 9.30 30.45
N TYR A 199 6.96 8.38 30.58
CA TYR A 199 6.16 7.97 29.43
C TYR A 199 5.24 9.07 28.88
N THR A 200 4.79 10.02 29.71
CA THR A 200 4.01 11.18 29.24
C THR A 200 4.85 12.12 28.37
N LYS A 201 6.14 12.32 28.72
CA LYS A 201 7.09 13.04 27.87
C LYS A 201 7.40 12.28 26.58
N LEU A 202 7.50 10.95 26.66
CA LEU A 202 7.74 10.07 25.51
C LEU A 202 6.57 10.08 24.51
N GLU A 203 5.34 10.01 25.00
CA GLU A 203 4.10 10.12 24.21
C GLU A 203 3.98 11.47 23.50
N SER A 204 4.50 12.53 24.12
CA SER A 204 4.49 13.89 23.59
C SER A 204 5.70 14.20 22.68
N ASN A 205 6.59 13.23 22.44
CA ASN A 205 7.81 13.46 21.67
C ASN A 205 7.48 13.64 20.18
N PRO A 206 7.86 14.79 19.55
CA PRO A 206 7.60 15.02 18.13
C PRO A 206 8.18 13.97 17.18
N HIS A 207 9.19 13.20 17.61
CA HIS A 207 9.79 12.11 16.85
C HIS A 207 8.86 10.89 16.69
N TYR A 208 7.91 10.69 17.61
CA TYR A 208 6.94 9.57 17.57
C TYR A 208 5.51 10.00 17.23
N LYS A 209 5.19 11.30 17.28
CA LYS A 209 3.81 11.81 17.09
C LYS A 209 3.13 11.31 15.81
N ASP A 210 3.91 11.16 14.73
CA ASP A 210 3.42 10.80 13.40
C ASP A 210 3.30 9.27 13.20
N TYR A 211 3.61 8.47 14.24
CA TYR A 211 3.64 7.00 14.23
C TYR A 211 2.58 6.40 15.17
N PRO A 212 1.32 6.23 14.70
CA PRO A 212 0.20 5.80 15.55
C PRO A 212 0.48 4.53 16.34
N TYR A 213 1.02 3.48 15.70
CA TYR A 213 1.34 2.22 16.41
C TYR A 213 2.41 2.41 17.49
N LEU A 214 3.44 3.25 17.26
CA LEU A 214 4.46 3.52 18.28
C LEU A 214 3.85 4.29 19.48
N ILE A 215 2.92 5.21 19.22
CA ILE A 215 2.14 5.90 20.25
C ILE A 215 1.23 4.93 21.02
N GLU A 216 0.64 3.93 20.36
CA GLU A 216 -0.13 2.86 21.03
C GLU A 216 0.75 2.02 21.96
N ILE A 217 1.98 1.64 21.55
CA ILE A 217 2.93 0.94 22.42
C ILE A 217 3.34 1.82 23.62
N ILE A 218 3.57 3.12 23.42
CA ILE A 218 3.87 4.05 24.53
C ILE A 218 2.67 4.15 25.50
N LYS A 219 1.44 4.20 25.01
CA LYS A 219 0.23 4.19 25.85
C LYS A 219 0.05 2.86 26.60
N LYS A 220 0.31 1.73 25.94
CA LYS A 220 0.29 0.37 26.51
C LYS A 220 1.21 0.30 27.73
N ILE A 221 2.50 0.63 27.56
CA ILE A 221 3.49 0.55 28.66
C ILE A 221 3.26 1.60 29.75
N LYS A 222 2.77 2.81 29.40
CA LYS A 222 2.35 3.86 30.34
C LYS A 222 1.22 3.40 31.27
N SER A 223 0.29 2.60 30.76
CA SER A 223 -0.83 2.07 31.55
C SER A 223 -0.38 0.99 32.54
N ASN A 224 0.54 0.10 32.12
CA ASN A 224 1.15 -0.94 32.95
C ASN A 224 2.40 -1.49 32.23
N VAL A 225 3.57 -1.45 32.87
CA VAL A 225 4.85 -1.85 32.25
C VAL A 225 4.86 -3.32 31.81
N ASN A 226 4.10 -4.18 32.48
CA ASN A 226 4.02 -5.61 32.21
C ASN A 226 3.21 -5.96 30.96
N LEU A 227 2.46 -5.00 30.38
CA LEU A 227 1.75 -5.21 29.12
C LEU A 227 2.68 -5.13 27.91
N TYR A 228 3.88 -4.55 28.04
CA TYR A 228 4.86 -4.47 26.96
C TYR A 228 5.74 -5.72 26.94
N THR A 229 5.81 -6.41 25.79
CA THR A 229 6.77 -7.51 25.54
C THR A 229 7.88 -7.03 24.62
N ALA A 230 9.01 -7.75 24.62
CA ALA A 230 10.10 -7.46 23.69
C ALA A 230 9.66 -7.56 22.21
N ASP A 231 8.59 -8.31 21.93
CA ASP A 231 8.03 -8.55 20.60
C ASP A 231 7.02 -7.50 20.15
N ASP A 232 6.53 -6.61 21.02
CA ASP A 232 5.62 -5.51 20.60
C ASP A 232 6.31 -4.56 19.60
N LEU A 233 7.62 -4.38 19.73
CA LEU A 233 8.46 -3.68 18.75
C LEU A 233 9.37 -4.70 18.08
N GLY A 234 9.50 -4.63 16.74
CA GLY A 234 10.33 -5.55 15.97
C GLY A 234 11.80 -5.56 16.42
N PRO A 235 12.57 -6.60 16.06
CA PRO A 235 13.98 -6.70 16.44
C PRO A 235 14.77 -5.46 15.97
N CYS A 236 15.58 -4.91 16.87
CA CYS A 236 16.68 -4.05 16.47
C CYS A 236 17.79 -4.96 15.91
N GLU A 237 17.93 -5.04 14.59
CA GLU A 237 19.19 -5.47 14.02
C GLU A 237 20.26 -4.47 14.45
N VAL A 238 21.26 -4.96 15.17
CA VAL A 238 22.50 -4.22 15.36
C VAL A 238 23.27 -4.43 14.06
N GLU A 239 23.39 -3.40 13.23
CA GLU A 239 24.34 -3.42 12.13
C GLU A 239 25.75 -3.55 12.72
N THR A 240 26.22 -4.78 12.85
CA THR A 240 27.63 -5.07 13.05
C THR A 240 28.34 -4.60 11.80
N ALA A 241 29.08 -3.49 11.91
CA ALA A 241 29.77 -2.86 10.80
C ALA A 241 30.50 -3.92 9.96
N ALA A 242 30.19 -3.95 8.66
CA ALA A 242 30.82 -4.88 7.74
C ALA A 242 32.34 -4.66 7.76
N VAL A 243 33.09 -5.71 8.14
CA VAL A 243 34.54 -5.71 8.03
C VAL A 243 34.89 -5.54 6.55
N PRO A 244 35.70 -4.53 6.16
CA PRO A 244 36.03 -4.31 4.76
C PRO A 244 36.85 -5.49 4.24
N ILE A 245 36.29 -6.22 3.26
CA ILE A 245 37.03 -7.22 2.49
C ILE A 245 37.92 -6.44 1.52
N ASN A 246 39.21 -6.38 1.83
CA ASN A 246 40.22 -5.85 0.89
C ASN A 246 40.34 -6.79 -0.32
N THR A 247 39.85 -6.35 -1.47
CA THR A 247 40.03 -7.05 -2.75
C THR A 247 41.26 -6.53 -3.52
N SER A 248 42.35 -7.30 -3.43
CA SER A 248 43.54 -7.22 -4.29
C SER A 248 44.38 -8.49 -4.02
N THR A 249 44.80 -9.32 -4.98
CA THR A 249 44.85 -9.18 -6.45
C THR A 249 44.83 -10.59 -7.09
N THR A 250 44.40 -10.70 -8.35
CA THR A 250 44.55 -11.90 -9.18
C THR A 250 45.99 -12.06 -9.68
N GLU A 251 46.59 -13.26 -9.59
CA GLU A 251 47.16 -14.02 -10.74
C GLU A 251 47.96 -15.28 -10.34
N ASN A 252 48.03 -16.23 -11.29
CA ASN A 252 48.70 -17.53 -11.16
C ASN A 252 50.21 -17.46 -11.44
N SER A 253 51.01 -18.30 -10.76
CA SER A 253 52.09 -19.06 -11.41
C SER A 253 52.56 -20.27 -10.60
N LYS A 254 53.18 -21.24 -11.28
CA LYS A 254 53.45 -22.60 -10.78
C LYS A 254 54.88 -22.80 -10.22
N THR A 255 54.99 -23.90 -9.48
CA THR A 255 56.07 -24.93 -9.48
C THR A 255 57.30 -24.84 -8.57
N VAL A 256 57.71 -26.06 -8.17
CA VAL A 256 59.00 -26.58 -7.66
C VAL A 256 59.15 -26.81 -6.14
N GLU A 257 59.44 -28.09 -5.85
CA GLU A 257 60.03 -28.78 -4.68
C GLU A 257 61.04 -27.93 -3.85
N LYS A 258 61.33 -28.18 -2.56
CA LYS A 258 61.86 -29.44 -1.99
C LYS A 258 62.05 -29.40 -0.45
N GLU A 259 61.89 -30.57 0.19
CA GLU A 259 62.63 -31.13 1.36
C GLU A 259 63.08 -30.34 2.64
N VAL A 260 62.75 -30.95 3.80
CA VAL A 260 63.66 -31.38 4.91
C VAL A 260 63.74 -30.63 6.27
N ASN A 261 63.34 -31.38 7.33
CA ASN A 261 63.79 -31.47 8.75
C ASN A 261 63.90 -30.25 9.69
N LYS A 262 63.13 -30.30 10.81
CA LYS A 262 63.54 -30.82 12.14
C LYS A 262 62.33 -30.79 13.10
N THR A 263 61.93 -31.91 13.72
CA THR A 263 62.42 -32.43 15.01
C THR A 263 62.19 -31.48 16.18
N ASP A 264 61.23 -31.82 17.05
CA ASP A 264 61.49 -31.77 18.49
C ASP A 264 60.67 -32.82 19.27
N VAL A 265 61.20 -33.22 20.43
CA VAL A 265 60.80 -34.44 21.16
C VAL A 265 60.37 -34.09 22.58
N ILE A 266 59.18 -34.52 23.01
CA ILE A 266 58.90 -34.72 24.45
C ILE A 266 58.29 -36.11 24.73
N LYS A 267 58.88 -36.71 25.77
CA LYS A 267 58.66 -37.99 26.43
C LYS A 267 57.18 -38.28 26.81
N VAL A 268 56.70 -39.50 26.51
CA VAL A 268 56.59 -40.70 27.39
C VAL A 268 55.40 -40.67 28.36
N GLU A 269 54.50 -41.63 28.18
CA GLU A 269 54.07 -42.50 29.27
C GLU A 269 53.89 -43.95 28.77
N LYS A 270 54.11 -44.94 29.63
CA LYS A 270 54.11 -46.38 29.30
C LYS A 270 53.01 -47.12 30.05
N SER A 271 52.21 -47.92 29.34
CA SER A 271 51.68 -49.19 29.88
C SER A 271 51.22 -50.15 28.76
N LYS A 272 52.04 -51.20 28.53
CA LYS A 272 51.62 -52.53 28.03
C LYS A 272 51.16 -53.37 29.25
N PRO A 273 50.67 -54.63 29.13
CA PRO A 273 50.53 -55.53 27.97
C PRO A 273 49.03 -55.94 27.77
N GLU A 274 48.57 -57.04 27.14
CA GLU A 274 49.19 -58.28 26.63
C GLU A 274 48.35 -58.96 25.52
N GLU A 275 48.79 -60.15 25.07
CA GLU A 275 48.32 -60.92 23.91
C GLU A 275 47.00 -61.69 24.11
N ASN A 276 46.31 -62.00 23.00
CA ASN A 276 46.09 -63.38 22.50
C ASN A 276 45.54 -63.30 21.04
N LYS A 277 46.02 -64.08 20.05
CA LYS A 277 45.78 -65.53 19.79
C LYS A 277 44.27 -65.85 19.68
N THR A 278 43.73 -66.65 18.75
CA THR A 278 44.21 -67.50 17.62
C THR A 278 42.96 -67.97 16.84
N ALA A 279 42.93 -68.49 15.60
CA ALA A 279 43.86 -68.62 14.46
C ALA A 279 43.12 -69.27 13.26
N LYS A 280 43.83 -69.47 12.13
CA LYS A 280 43.53 -70.43 11.02
C LYS A 280 42.39 -70.04 10.07
N LYS A 281 42.67 -70.00 8.75
CA LYS A 281 42.58 -71.10 7.74
C LYS A 281 41.11 -71.53 7.53
N GLN A 282 40.64 -71.65 6.30
CA GLN A 282 41.35 -72.21 5.14
C GLN A 282 41.03 -71.49 3.83
#